data_AF-A0A7X5UYA5-F1
#
_entry.id   AF-A0A7X5UYA5-F1
#
_cell.length_a   1.000
_cell.length_b   1.000
_cell.length_c   1.000
_cell.angle_alpha   90.00
_cell.angle_beta   90.00
_cell.angle_gamma   90.00
#
_symmetry.space_group_name_H-M   'P 1'
#
loop_
_entity.id
_entity.type
_entity.pdbx_description
1 polymer ?
#
loop_
_entity_poly.entity_id
_entity_poly.type
_entity_poly.pdbx_seq_one_letter_code
_entity_poly.pdbx_strand_id
1 'polypeptide(L)'
;MLAAAGYARTLAAVPDDPVLAMRAYRQGLAAGDFALATRAAAVLVKAGTAPPDTDLLAFAVALHGKDRLGAEKALERLARAQLDFMVPVLGAWLAVDRGQDPLPLLDTARGNPLASRFAGRNRALLLIASGKADQGLFALAAARGTEDASDRRIDAGIALLRTGKGDQAQFVLGDLAGASPAWRKREAKAGRPGAAFGAAHVFLSLASDLGSEDIAPLSILLARAALLLDPQEERARLRLADALSRSDATDLALATLAAIAADSPFARGAAAGRIAALRRAGRLPEALADARALAAPAGASAQEIRDYGELLFQVERYADAADAFARAIARTGGDGGWELHYLHGAALDRAGRWDAALPELQRAVQLAPEEPEALTWLGNAQVERGVDLPAAQALLERASKLKPDDPEITDSLGRAYYADGQLAKAVPLLEAAVRADPGGARANEHLGDAYWKLGRRVEARYAWRAAQVTADEGDVARLKAKLADGLTQ
;
A
#
# COMPACT_ATOMS: atom_id res chain seq x y z
N MET A 1 -22.20 -7.48 5.81
CA MET A 1 -23.29 -8.46 5.50
C MET A 1 -24.66 -7.81 5.37
N LEU A 2 -25.07 -6.89 6.26
CA LEU A 2 -26.38 -6.22 6.18
C LEU A 2 -26.61 -5.43 4.88
N ALA A 3 -25.59 -4.73 4.36
CA ALA A 3 -25.70 -3.96 3.13
C ALA A 3 -25.95 -4.84 1.89
N ALA A 4 -25.18 -5.92 1.71
CA ALA A 4 -25.36 -6.85 0.58
C ALA A 4 -26.75 -7.51 0.58
N ALA A 5 -27.25 -7.94 1.75
CA ALA A 5 -28.61 -8.47 1.88
C ALA A 5 -29.70 -7.43 1.58
N GLY A 6 -29.45 -6.16 1.90
CA GLY A 6 -30.28 -5.02 1.48
C GLY A 6 -30.34 -4.91 -0.04
N TYR A 7 -29.18 -4.79 -0.69
CA TYR A 7 -29.09 -4.69 -2.15
C TYR A 7 -29.67 -5.91 -2.87
N ALA A 8 -29.50 -7.11 -2.33
CA ALA A 8 -30.12 -8.31 -2.89
C ALA A 8 -31.66 -8.23 -2.92
N ARG A 9 -32.27 -7.76 -1.82
CA ARG A 9 -33.74 -7.57 -1.77
C ARG A 9 -34.19 -6.46 -2.71
N THR A 10 -33.49 -5.33 -2.74
CA THR A 10 -33.86 -4.22 -3.62
C THR A 10 -33.73 -4.59 -5.09
N LEU A 11 -32.66 -5.29 -5.48
CA LEU A 11 -32.49 -5.74 -6.86
C LEU A 11 -33.55 -6.77 -7.26
N ALA A 12 -33.99 -7.63 -6.32
CA ALA A 12 -35.11 -8.54 -6.58
C ALA A 12 -36.44 -7.78 -6.82
N ALA A 13 -36.63 -6.63 -6.17
CA ALA A 13 -37.82 -5.78 -6.35
C ALA A 13 -37.76 -4.93 -7.64
N VAL A 14 -36.56 -4.55 -8.09
CA VAL A 14 -36.34 -3.75 -9.30
C VAL A 14 -35.25 -4.42 -10.17
N PRO A 15 -35.57 -5.53 -10.85
CA PRO A 15 -34.56 -6.44 -11.44
C PRO A 15 -33.85 -5.91 -12.68
N ASP A 16 -34.37 -4.88 -13.34
CA ASP A 16 -33.82 -4.33 -14.59
C ASP A 16 -33.12 -2.96 -14.40
N ASP A 17 -32.92 -2.48 -13.17
CA ASP A 17 -32.25 -1.19 -12.91
C ASP A 17 -30.70 -1.33 -12.92
N PRO A 18 -29.99 -0.75 -13.91
CA PRO A 18 -28.55 -0.87 -14.03
C PRO A 18 -27.76 -0.12 -12.94
N VAL A 19 -28.29 0.98 -12.38
CA VAL A 19 -27.62 1.72 -11.32
C VAL A 19 -27.64 0.91 -10.03
N LEU A 20 -28.80 0.33 -9.72
CA LEU A 20 -28.93 -0.56 -8.57
C LEU A 20 -28.10 -1.83 -8.76
N ALA A 21 -28.10 -2.41 -9.96
CA ALA A 21 -27.26 -3.55 -10.30
C ALA A 21 -25.77 -3.25 -10.10
N MET A 22 -25.27 -2.07 -10.51
CA MET A 22 -23.88 -1.69 -10.26
C MET A 22 -23.55 -1.67 -8.75
N ARG A 23 -24.41 -1.08 -7.92
CA ARG A 23 -24.21 -1.06 -6.46
C ARG A 23 -24.27 -2.47 -5.85
N ALA A 24 -25.25 -3.29 -6.27
CA ALA A 24 -25.40 -4.67 -5.83
C ALA A 24 -24.19 -5.53 -6.23
N TYR A 25 -23.66 -5.33 -7.44
CA TYR A 25 -22.46 -5.98 -7.94
C TYR A 25 -21.24 -5.68 -7.06
N ARG A 26 -20.95 -4.39 -6.81
CA ARG A 26 -19.81 -3.96 -5.98
C ARG A 26 -19.94 -4.45 -4.53
N GLN A 27 -21.14 -4.37 -3.95
CA GLN A 27 -21.39 -4.82 -2.59
C GLN A 27 -21.37 -6.34 -2.44
N GLY A 28 -21.86 -7.07 -3.46
CA GLY A 28 -21.73 -8.52 -3.54
C GLY A 28 -20.27 -8.94 -3.53
N LEU A 29 -19.42 -8.32 -4.35
CA LEU A 29 -17.98 -8.58 -4.37
C LEU A 29 -17.30 -8.26 -3.03
N ALA A 30 -17.58 -7.08 -2.46
CA ALA A 30 -17.02 -6.69 -1.17
C ALA A 30 -17.39 -7.70 -0.06
N ALA A 31 -18.64 -8.17 -0.03
CA ALA A 31 -19.12 -9.16 0.93
C ALA A 31 -18.74 -10.61 0.62
N GLY A 32 -18.24 -10.90 -0.59
CA GLY A 32 -18.02 -12.27 -1.07
C GLY A 32 -19.30 -13.02 -1.47
N ASP A 33 -20.42 -12.32 -1.65
CA ASP A 33 -21.68 -12.88 -2.17
C ASP A 33 -21.64 -12.94 -3.71
N PHE A 34 -21.01 -14.00 -4.21
CA PHE A 34 -20.91 -14.24 -5.66
C PHE A 34 -22.28 -14.44 -6.31
N ALA A 35 -23.27 -14.97 -5.60
CA ALA A 35 -24.60 -15.16 -6.16
C ALA A 35 -25.27 -13.80 -6.46
N LEU A 36 -25.16 -12.85 -5.53
CA LEU A 36 -25.59 -11.47 -5.77
C LEU A 36 -24.78 -10.82 -6.90
N ALA A 37 -23.45 -10.93 -6.85
CA ALA A 37 -22.57 -10.32 -7.84
C ALA A 37 -22.86 -10.83 -9.26
N THR A 38 -23.02 -12.14 -9.46
CA THR A 38 -23.32 -12.72 -10.78
C THR A 38 -24.71 -12.34 -11.28
N ARG A 39 -25.73 -12.32 -10.42
CA ARG A 39 -27.07 -11.83 -10.82
C ARG A 39 -27.04 -10.37 -11.25
N ALA A 40 -26.37 -9.52 -10.47
CA ALA A 40 -26.22 -8.10 -10.79
C ALA A 40 -25.41 -7.88 -12.08
N ALA A 41 -24.33 -8.64 -12.28
CA ALA A 41 -23.55 -8.60 -13.52
C ALA A 41 -24.39 -8.96 -14.75
N ALA A 42 -25.29 -9.96 -14.65
CA ALA A 42 -26.18 -10.32 -15.75
C ALA A 42 -27.13 -9.17 -16.14
N VAL A 43 -27.64 -8.41 -15.17
CA VAL A 43 -28.46 -7.21 -15.41
C VAL A 43 -27.65 -6.13 -16.14
N LEU A 44 -26.42 -5.87 -15.68
CA LEU A 44 -25.52 -4.88 -16.31
C LEU A 44 -25.15 -5.27 -17.75
N VAL A 45 -24.91 -6.56 -18.01
CA VAL A 45 -24.61 -7.07 -19.35
C VAL A 45 -25.83 -6.90 -20.26
N LYS A 46 -27.02 -7.28 -19.80
CA LYS A 46 -28.28 -7.07 -20.54
C LYS A 46 -28.52 -5.60 -20.87
N ALA A 47 -28.15 -4.70 -19.96
CA ALA A 47 -28.27 -3.25 -20.14
C ALA A 47 -27.14 -2.62 -20.98
N GLY A 48 -26.12 -3.37 -21.38
CA GLY A 48 -24.96 -2.83 -22.12
C GLY A 48 -24.06 -1.90 -21.29
N THR A 49 -24.15 -1.96 -19.96
CA THR A 49 -23.39 -1.11 -19.02
C THR A 49 -22.42 -1.90 -18.15
N ALA A 50 -22.19 -3.17 -18.48
CA ALA A 50 -21.28 -4.04 -17.74
C ALA A 50 -19.83 -3.54 -17.80
N PRO A 51 -19.17 -3.38 -16.64
CA PRO A 51 -17.74 -3.11 -16.62
C PRO A 51 -16.95 -4.33 -17.14
N PRO A 52 -15.74 -4.14 -17.72
CA PRO A 52 -14.91 -5.24 -18.22
C PRO A 52 -14.57 -6.31 -17.18
N ASP A 53 -14.59 -5.94 -15.90
CA ASP A 53 -14.30 -6.84 -14.78
C ASP A 53 -15.38 -7.94 -14.59
N THR A 54 -16.59 -7.77 -15.14
CA THR A 54 -17.67 -8.78 -15.09
C THR A 54 -17.30 -10.07 -15.82
N ASP A 55 -16.52 -9.99 -16.90
CA ASP A 55 -16.07 -11.16 -17.64
C ASP A 55 -14.98 -11.95 -16.89
N LEU A 56 -14.15 -11.26 -16.09
CA LEU A 56 -13.21 -11.92 -15.17
C LEU A 56 -13.97 -12.69 -14.09
N LEU A 57 -15.03 -12.09 -13.53
CA LEU A 57 -15.90 -12.79 -12.58
C LEU A 57 -16.57 -14.00 -13.24
N ALA A 58 -17.12 -13.84 -14.44
CA ALA A 58 -17.77 -14.93 -15.17
C ALA A 58 -16.79 -16.08 -15.43
N PHE A 59 -15.55 -15.77 -15.82
CA PHE A 59 -14.49 -16.75 -16.01
C PHE A 59 -14.18 -17.52 -14.71
N ALA A 60 -14.01 -16.80 -13.59
CA ALA A 60 -13.73 -17.41 -12.28
C ALA A 60 -14.88 -18.29 -11.78
N VAL A 61 -16.13 -17.83 -11.90
CA VAL A 61 -17.32 -18.60 -11.51
C VAL A 61 -17.47 -19.86 -12.36
N ALA A 62 -17.25 -19.75 -13.68
CA ALA A 62 -17.30 -20.90 -14.58
C ALA A 62 -16.23 -21.95 -14.24
N LEU A 63 -14.97 -21.53 -14.01
CA LEU A 63 -13.91 -22.44 -13.57
C LEU A 63 -14.22 -23.10 -12.22
N HIS A 64 -14.70 -22.34 -11.24
CA HIS A 64 -15.10 -22.88 -9.93
C HIS A 64 -16.23 -23.92 -10.06
N GLY A 65 -17.22 -23.63 -10.92
CA GLY A 65 -18.32 -24.54 -11.24
C GLY A 65 -17.94 -25.69 -12.18
N LYS A 66 -16.68 -25.78 -12.61
CA LYS A 66 -16.19 -26.73 -13.63
C LYS A 66 -16.93 -26.64 -14.98
N ASP A 67 -17.51 -25.48 -15.28
CA ASP A 67 -18.15 -25.17 -16.56
C ASP A 67 -17.10 -24.74 -17.59
N ARG A 68 -16.53 -25.73 -18.28
CA ARG A 68 -15.48 -25.53 -19.28
C ARG A 68 -15.92 -24.63 -20.43
N LEU A 69 -17.15 -24.80 -20.92
CA LEU A 69 -17.69 -24.01 -22.02
C LEU A 69 -17.98 -22.57 -21.58
N GLY A 70 -18.48 -22.38 -20.36
CA GLY A 70 -18.65 -21.06 -19.77
C GLY A 70 -17.33 -20.31 -19.63
N ALA A 71 -16.27 -20.99 -19.19
CA ALA A 71 -14.94 -20.40 -19.07
C ALA A 71 -14.36 -19.98 -20.44
N GLU A 72 -14.49 -20.83 -21.47
CA GLU A 72 -14.05 -20.50 -22.84
C GLU A 72 -14.83 -19.29 -23.39
N LYS A 73 -16.15 -19.25 -23.24
CA LYS A 73 -16.97 -18.11 -23.66
C LYS A 73 -16.62 -16.82 -22.93
N ALA A 74 -16.32 -16.88 -21.63
CA ALA A 74 -15.87 -15.71 -20.88
C ALA A 74 -14.51 -15.22 -21.39
N LEU A 75 -13.59 -16.13 -21.71
CA LEU A 75 -12.29 -15.80 -22.27
C LEU A 75 -12.39 -15.15 -23.66
N GLU A 76 -13.30 -15.61 -24.51
CA GLU A 76 -13.58 -15.01 -25.82
C GLU A 76 -14.13 -13.57 -25.72
N ARG A 77 -14.90 -13.27 -24.67
CA ARG A 77 -15.37 -11.90 -24.40
C ARG A 77 -14.26 -11.01 -23.86
N LEU A 78 -13.41 -11.53 -22.97
CA LEU A 78 -12.21 -10.83 -22.50
C LEU A 78 -11.27 -10.43 -23.65
N ALA A 79 -11.16 -11.27 -24.68
CA ALA A 79 -10.34 -10.98 -25.87
C ALA A 79 -10.82 -9.75 -26.69
N ARG A 80 -12.04 -9.28 -26.45
CA ARG A 80 -12.62 -8.08 -27.10
C ARG A 80 -12.63 -6.86 -26.17
N ALA A 81 -12.12 -7.02 -24.95
CA ALA A 81 -12.11 -6.00 -23.91
C ALA A 81 -10.68 -5.48 -23.66
N GLN A 82 -10.55 -4.47 -22.80
CA GLN A 82 -9.25 -3.87 -22.42
C GLN A 82 -8.34 -4.83 -21.60
N LEU A 83 -8.84 -6.02 -21.24
CA LEU A 83 -8.14 -7.03 -20.45
C LEU A 83 -7.68 -8.23 -21.33
N ASP A 84 -7.63 -8.02 -22.65
CA ASP A 84 -7.21 -9.02 -23.64
C ASP A 84 -5.79 -9.55 -23.41
N PHE A 85 -4.90 -8.76 -22.81
CA PHE A 85 -3.54 -9.16 -22.45
C PHE A 85 -3.47 -10.39 -21.53
N MET A 86 -4.57 -10.73 -20.83
CA MET A 86 -4.66 -11.91 -19.97
C MET A 86 -5.04 -13.18 -20.74
N VAL A 87 -5.57 -13.05 -21.95
CA VAL A 87 -6.10 -14.18 -22.73
C VAL A 87 -5.04 -15.25 -23.02
N PRO A 88 -3.82 -14.92 -23.46
CA PRO A 88 -2.78 -15.93 -23.72
C PRO A 88 -2.49 -16.81 -22.50
N VAL A 89 -2.39 -16.19 -21.32
CA VAL A 89 -2.02 -16.90 -20.09
C VAL A 89 -3.18 -17.71 -19.51
N LEU A 90 -4.40 -17.16 -19.50
CA LEU A 90 -5.59 -17.89 -19.03
C LEU A 90 -5.93 -19.05 -19.98
N GLY A 91 -5.77 -18.86 -21.30
CA GLY A 91 -5.92 -19.90 -22.30
C GLY A 91 -4.89 -21.02 -22.15
N ALA A 92 -3.62 -20.67 -21.87
CA ALA A 92 -2.57 -21.64 -21.59
C ALA A 92 -2.92 -22.52 -20.37
N TRP A 93 -3.48 -21.93 -19.31
CA TRP A 93 -3.94 -22.67 -18.14
C TRP A 93 -5.15 -23.59 -18.43
N LEU A 94 -6.08 -23.17 -19.29
CA LEU A 94 -7.14 -24.06 -19.81
C LEU A 94 -6.58 -25.21 -20.68
N ALA A 95 -5.45 -25.02 -21.36
CA ALA A 95 -4.79 -26.09 -22.11
C ALA A 95 -4.19 -27.16 -21.18
N VAL A 96 -3.68 -26.78 -20.01
CA VAL A 96 -3.21 -27.74 -18.98
C VAL A 96 -4.32 -28.69 -18.56
N ASP A 97 -5.52 -28.18 -18.26
CA ASP A 97 -6.67 -29.01 -17.88
C ASP A 97 -7.15 -29.94 -19.01
N ARG A 98 -6.85 -29.59 -20.26
CA ARG A 98 -7.10 -30.43 -21.45
C ARG A 98 -6.00 -31.45 -21.73
N GLY A 99 -4.89 -31.43 -20.99
CA GLY A 99 -3.70 -32.22 -21.30
C GLY A 99 -2.99 -31.80 -22.58
N GLN A 100 -3.17 -30.55 -23.01
CA GLN A 100 -2.52 -29.96 -24.19
C GLN A 100 -1.26 -29.19 -23.78
N ASP A 101 -0.33 -28.97 -24.72
CA ASP A 101 0.84 -28.13 -24.48
C ASP A 101 0.41 -26.66 -24.30
N PRO A 102 0.66 -26.03 -23.14
CA PRO A 102 0.25 -24.66 -22.89
C PRO A 102 1.18 -23.61 -23.54
N LEU A 103 2.41 -23.98 -23.93
CA LEU A 103 3.43 -23.02 -24.37
C LEU A 103 3.10 -22.30 -25.69
N PRO A 104 2.49 -22.94 -26.72
CA PRO A 104 2.11 -22.23 -27.94
C PRO A 104 1.13 -21.08 -27.70
N LEU A 105 0.18 -21.24 -26.78
CA LEU A 105 -0.74 -20.16 -26.40
C LEU A 105 0.00 -19.03 -25.68
N LEU A 106 0.95 -19.37 -24.82
CA LEU A 106 1.78 -18.41 -24.11
C LEU A 106 2.64 -17.56 -25.08
N ASP A 107 3.12 -18.18 -26.15
CA ASP A 107 3.92 -17.51 -27.18
C ASP A 107 3.12 -16.49 -28.01
N THR A 108 1.78 -16.54 -28.00
CA THR A 108 0.94 -15.51 -28.64
C THR A 108 0.96 -14.17 -27.89
N ALA A 109 1.46 -14.15 -26.65
CA ALA A 109 1.68 -12.92 -25.90
C ALA A 109 2.82 -12.05 -26.46
N ARG A 110 3.65 -12.60 -27.36
CA ARG A 110 4.76 -11.87 -28.00
C ARG A 110 4.21 -10.68 -28.79
N GLY A 111 4.69 -9.48 -28.46
CA GLY A 111 4.29 -8.23 -29.10
C GLY A 111 3.42 -7.31 -28.23
N ASN A 112 2.84 -7.81 -27.14
CA ASN A 112 2.21 -6.98 -26.12
C ASN A 112 3.07 -7.01 -24.84
N PRO A 113 3.65 -5.87 -24.39
CA PRO A 113 4.54 -5.85 -23.22
C PRO A 113 3.88 -6.36 -21.94
N LEU A 114 2.60 -6.03 -21.72
CA LEU A 114 1.86 -6.45 -20.54
C LEU A 114 1.56 -7.95 -20.60
N ALA A 115 1.08 -8.45 -21.74
CA ALA A 115 0.85 -9.89 -21.93
C ALA A 115 2.16 -10.68 -21.78
N SER A 116 3.27 -10.16 -22.31
CA SER A 116 4.61 -10.77 -22.21
C SER A 116 5.10 -10.86 -20.76
N ARG A 117 4.83 -9.85 -19.93
CA ARG A 117 5.15 -9.85 -18.49
C ARG A 117 4.39 -10.98 -17.78
N PHE A 118 3.08 -11.10 -17.98
CA PHE A 118 2.26 -12.15 -17.39
C PHE A 118 2.64 -13.54 -17.90
N ALA A 119 2.94 -13.66 -19.20
CA ALA A 119 3.41 -14.88 -19.81
C ALA A 119 4.75 -15.35 -19.21
N GLY A 120 5.70 -14.42 -19.03
CA GLY A 120 6.98 -14.69 -18.38
C GLY A 120 6.83 -15.17 -16.94
N ARG A 121 5.95 -14.51 -16.14
CA ARG A 121 5.65 -14.93 -14.76
C ARG A 121 5.05 -16.35 -14.69
N ASN A 122 4.17 -16.70 -15.63
CA ASN A 122 3.45 -17.98 -15.60
C ASN A 122 4.19 -19.15 -16.27
N ARG A 123 5.22 -18.88 -17.09
CA ARG A 123 5.95 -19.95 -17.81
C ARG A 123 6.48 -21.02 -16.88
N ALA A 124 7.10 -20.63 -15.77
CA ALA A 124 7.64 -21.56 -14.77
C ALA A 124 6.53 -22.43 -14.16
N LEU A 125 5.41 -21.81 -13.77
CA LEU A 125 4.26 -22.48 -13.16
C LEU A 125 3.60 -23.48 -14.11
N LEU A 126 3.42 -23.10 -15.38
CA LEU A 126 2.87 -23.97 -16.42
C LEU A 126 3.77 -25.20 -16.65
N LEU A 127 5.10 -25.00 -16.72
CA LEU A 127 6.05 -26.11 -16.86
C LEU A 127 6.00 -27.07 -15.64
N ILE A 128 5.94 -26.53 -14.42
CA ILE A 128 5.80 -27.35 -13.20
C ILE A 128 4.47 -28.12 -13.23
N ALA A 129 3.37 -27.44 -13.55
CA ALA A 129 2.02 -28.04 -13.65
C ALA A 129 1.96 -29.18 -14.69
N SER A 130 2.62 -29.00 -15.83
CA SER A 130 2.75 -30.01 -16.89
C SER A 130 3.80 -31.11 -16.61
N GLY A 131 4.32 -31.19 -15.39
CA GLY A 131 5.27 -32.24 -14.97
C GLY A 131 6.72 -32.02 -15.39
N LYS A 132 7.05 -30.87 -15.99
CA LYS A 132 8.41 -30.49 -16.43
C LYS A 132 9.09 -29.60 -15.38
N ALA A 133 9.14 -30.08 -14.12
CA ALA A 133 9.58 -29.29 -12.96
C ALA A 133 10.97 -28.65 -13.14
N ASP A 134 11.96 -29.40 -13.65
CA ASP A 134 13.33 -28.89 -13.83
C ASP A 134 13.39 -27.76 -14.88
N GLN A 135 12.60 -27.88 -15.96
CA GLN A 135 12.46 -26.81 -16.95
C GLN A 135 11.76 -25.59 -16.36
N GLY A 136 10.77 -25.81 -15.49
CA GLY A 136 10.09 -24.74 -14.77
C GLY A 136 11.02 -23.98 -13.82
N LEU A 137 11.86 -24.69 -13.07
CA LEU A 137 12.89 -24.09 -12.21
C LEU A 137 13.93 -23.32 -13.01
N PHE A 138 14.36 -23.85 -14.16
CA PHE A 138 15.24 -23.14 -15.07
C PHE A 138 14.58 -21.85 -15.59
N ALA A 139 13.30 -21.92 -16.00
CA ALA A 139 12.55 -20.75 -16.45
C ALA A 139 12.37 -19.70 -15.33
N LEU A 140 12.15 -20.14 -14.09
CA LEU A 140 12.08 -19.27 -12.92
C LEU A 140 13.40 -18.52 -12.70
N ALA A 141 14.54 -19.20 -12.78
CA ALA A 141 15.86 -18.59 -12.64
C ALA A 141 16.22 -17.65 -13.82
N ALA A 142 15.76 -17.98 -15.03
CA ALA A 142 16.01 -17.18 -16.23
C ALA A 142 15.19 -15.88 -16.28
N ALA A 143 14.08 -15.80 -15.56
CA ALA A 143 13.21 -14.62 -15.54
C ALA A 143 13.85 -13.48 -14.72
N ARG A 144 14.70 -12.68 -15.37
CA ARG A 144 15.38 -11.50 -14.79
C ARG A 144 14.37 -10.42 -14.36
N GLY A 145 14.65 -9.74 -13.24
CA GLY A 145 13.84 -8.65 -12.66
C GLY A 145 13.72 -8.77 -11.13
N THR A 146 13.95 -7.68 -10.39
CA THR A 146 13.99 -7.65 -8.92
C THR A 146 12.64 -7.49 -8.25
N GLU A 147 11.67 -6.85 -8.90
CA GLU A 147 10.43 -6.36 -8.26
C GLU A 147 9.51 -7.48 -7.73
N ASP A 148 9.50 -8.69 -8.32
CA ASP A 148 8.66 -9.82 -7.88
C ASP A 148 9.43 -11.14 -7.69
N ALA A 149 10.72 -11.08 -7.38
CA ALA A 149 11.52 -12.30 -7.26
C ALA A 149 11.05 -13.22 -6.12
N SER A 150 10.47 -12.67 -5.06
CA SER A 150 9.98 -13.44 -3.91
C SER A 150 8.63 -14.09 -4.19
N ASP A 151 7.65 -13.34 -4.71
CA ASP A 151 6.32 -13.88 -5.01
C ASP A 151 6.36 -15.00 -6.04
N ARG A 152 7.20 -14.87 -7.09
CA ARG A 152 7.39 -15.93 -8.08
C ARG A 152 7.99 -17.20 -7.50
N ARG A 153 8.92 -17.07 -6.53
CA ARG A 153 9.49 -18.21 -5.81
C ARG A 153 8.43 -18.88 -4.94
N ILE A 154 7.59 -18.11 -4.27
CA ILE A 154 6.46 -18.62 -3.47
C ILE A 154 5.50 -19.41 -4.37
N ASP A 155 5.07 -18.83 -5.50
CA ASP A 155 4.17 -19.49 -6.45
C ASP A 155 4.73 -20.83 -6.94
N ALA A 156 6.01 -20.84 -7.34
CA ALA A 156 6.69 -22.04 -7.80
C ALA A 156 6.82 -23.08 -6.69
N GLY A 157 7.13 -22.66 -5.47
CA GLY A 157 7.17 -23.53 -4.30
C GLY A 157 5.82 -24.18 -4.02
N ILE A 158 4.72 -23.41 -4.07
CA ILE A 158 3.35 -23.93 -3.91
C ILE A 158 3.01 -24.91 -5.05
N ALA A 159 3.33 -24.58 -6.30
CA ALA A 159 3.12 -25.48 -7.44
C ALA A 159 3.90 -26.81 -7.29
N LEU A 160 5.14 -26.75 -6.78
CA LEU A 160 5.95 -27.93 -6.50
C LEU A 160 5.38 -28.78 -5.36
N LEU A 161 4.91 -28.17 -4.27
CA LEU A 161 4.20 -28.88 -3.20
C LEU A 161 2.98 -29.64 -3.73
N ARG A 162 2.16 -28.97 -4.56
CA ARG A 162 0.93 -29.51 -5.15
C ARG A 162 1.16 -30.57 -6.25
N THR A 163 2.39 -30.67 -6.75
CA THR A 163 2.81 -31.73 -7.70
C THR A 163 3.60 -32.86 -7.02
N GLY A 164 3.77 -32.81 -5.69
CA GLY A 164 4.49 -33.83 -4.91
C GLY A 164 6.02 -33.69 -4.95
N LYS A 165 6.55 -32.54 -5.39
CA LYS A 165 7.99 -32.25 -5.48
C LYS A 165 8.48 -31.51 -4.23
N GLY A 166 8.27 -32.11 -3.06
CA GLY A 166 8.55 -31.48 -1.75
C GLY A 166 9.98 -30.98 -1.57
N ASP A 167 10.98 -31.75 -2.02
CA ASP A 167 12.39 -31.39 -1.88
C ASP A 167 12.75 -30.16 -2.73
N GLN A 168 12.25 -30.12 -3.98
CA GLN A 168 12.41 -28.96 -4.86
C GLN A 168 11.65 -27.74 -4.31
N ALA A 169 10.45 -27.95 -3.76
CA ALA A 169 9.68 -26.87 -3.13
C ALA A 169 10.43 -26.27 -1.94
N GLN A 170 11.04 -27.10 -1.10
CA GLN A 170 11.83 -26.64 0.04
C GLN A 170 13.03 -25.81 -0.42
N PHE A 171 13.72 -26.23 -1.49
CA PHE A 171 14.82 -25.46 -2.06
C PHE A 171 14.37 -24.09 -2.58
N VAL A 172 13.24 -24.02 -3.29
CA VAL A 172 12.74 -22.75 -3.88
C VAL A 172 12.21 -21.80 -2.81
N LEU A 173 11.48 -22.32 -1.82
CA LEU A 173 10.91 -21.52 -0.73
C LEU A 173 12.00 -21.00 0.21
N GLY A 174 13.13 -21.71 0.34
CA GLY A 174 14.25 -21.33 1.18
C GLY A 174 13.82 -21.04 2.63
N ASP A 175 14.31 -19.94 3.18
CA ASP A 175 14.05 -19.48 4.54
C ASP A 175 12.73 -18.68 4.67
N LEU A 176 11.70 -19.00 3.87
CA LEU A 176 10.39 -18.38 4.03
C LEU A 176 9.86 -18.63 5.45
N ALA A 177 10.07 -17.63 6.31
CA ALA A 177 9.75 -17.71 7.73
C ALA A 177 8.27 -18.05 7.90
N GLY A 178 7.97 -19.06 8.73
CA GLY A 178 6.60 -19.52 8.94
C GLY A 178 6.08 -20.52 7.90
N ALA A 179 6.86 -20.94 6.89
CA ALA A 179 6.54 -22.08 6.01
C ALA A 179 6.66 -23.43 6.76
N SER A 180 5.83 -23.59 7.79
CA SER A 180 5.82 -24.73 8.69
C SER A 180 5.52 -26.05 7.94
N PRO A 181 5.92 -27.20 8.49
CA PRO A 181 5.51 -28.49 7.93
C PRO A 181 3.98 -28.64 7.81
N ALA A 182 3.23 -28.03 8.74
CA ALA A 182 1.76 -28.00 8.70
C ALA A 182 1.23 -27.18 7.51
N TRP A 183 1.78 -25.97 7.29
CA TRP A 183 1.46 -25.15 6.12
C TRP A 183 1.79 -25.88 4.81
N ARG A 184 3.00 -26.45 4.68
CA ARG A 184 3.41 -27.20 3.49
C ARG A 184 2.50 -28.40 3.20
N LYS A 185 2.08 -29.12 4.25
CA LYS A 185 1.15 -30.25 4.14
C LYS A 185 -0.26 -29.81 3.72
N ARG A 186 -0.71 -28.63 4.16
CA ARG A 186 -1.99 -28.04 3.74
C ARG A 186 -1.93 -27.68 2.24
N GLU A 187 -0.86 -27.03 1.80
CA GLU A 187 -0.65 -26.70 0.38
C GLU A 187 -0.58 -27.95 -0.50
N ALA A 188 0.17 -28.98 -0.11
CA ALA A 188 0.29 -30.21 -0.89
C ALA A 188 -1.05 -30.95 -1.09
N LYS A 189 -2.05 -30.69 -0.25
CA LYS A 189 -3.40 -31.29 -0.32
C LYS A 189 -4.41 -30.47 -1.12
N ALA A 190 -4.06 -29.25 -1.57
CA ALA A 190 -4.97 -28.32 -2.22
C ALA A 190 -5.27 -28.64 -3.71
N GLY A 191 -4.93 -29.85 -4.18
CA GLY A 191 -5.14 -30.28 -5.55
C GLY A 191 -3.99 -29.90 -6.49
N ARG A 192 -3.90 -30.59 -7.64
CA ARG A 192 -2.83 -30.35 -8.62
C ARG A 192 -3.02 -28.99 -9.30
N PRO A 193 -1.93 -28.30 -9.71
CA PRO A 193 -2.03 -27.05 -10.46
C PRO A 193 -2.74 -27.27 -11.81
N GLY A 194 -3.88 -26.62 -12.00
CA GLY A 194 -4.69 -26.61 -13.22
C GLY A 194 -5.23 -25.21 -13.52
N ALA A 195 -6.30 -25.08 -14.31
CA ALA A 195 -6.77 -23.77 -14.75
C ALA A 195 -7.19 -22.86 -13.60
N ALA A 196 -7.86 -23.41 -12.57
CA ALA A 196 -8.25 -22.66 -11.37
C ALA A 196 -7.03 -22.10 -10.61
N PHE A 197 -6.00 -22.94 -10.40
CA PHE A 197 -4.75 -22.52 -9.77
C PHE A 197 -4.09 -21.39 -10.54
N GLY A 198 -3.93 -21.56 -11.85
CA GLY A 198 -3.29 -20.58 -12.71
C GLY A 198 -4.01 -19.25 -12.77
N ALA A 199 -5.33 -19.30 -12.96
CA ALA A 199 -6.17 -18.11 -12.97
C ALA A 199 -6.13 -17.37 -11.63
N ALA A 200 -6.14 -18.07 -10.49
CA ALA A 200 -6.00 -17.45 -9.18
C ALA A 200 -4.68 -16.67 -9.06
N HIS A 201 -3.57 -17.24 -9.51
CA HIS A 201 -2.24 -16.61 -9.45
C HIS A 201 -2.11 -15.44 -10.43
N VAL A 202 -2.72 -15.53 -11.61
CA VAL A 202 -2.82 -14.42 -12.57
C VAL A 202 -3.62 -13.25 -11.95
N PHE A 203 -4.76 -13.54 -11.33
CA PHE A 203 -5.57 -12.52 -10.67
C PHE A 203 -4.87 -11.89 -9.48
N LEU A 204 -4.19 -12.68 -8.65
CA LEU A 204 -3.38 -12.17 -7.54
C LEU A 204 -2.24 -11.27 -8.03
N SER A 205 -1.56 -11.66 -9.11
CA SER A 205 -0.48 -10.86 -9.70
C SER A 205 -1.00 -9.51 -10.16
N LEU A 206 -2.14 -9.49 -10.87
CA LEU A 206 -2.76 -8.25 -11.31
C LEU A 206 -3.25 -7.42 -10.12
N ALA A 207 -3.90 -8.02 -9.12
CA ALA A 207 -4.33 -7.31 -7.92
C ALA A 207 -3.16 -6.67 -7.16
N SER A 208 -1.97 -7.29 -7.21
CA SER A 208 -0.75 -6.73 -6.61
C SER A 208 -0.15 -5.60 -7.44
N ASP A 209 -0.27 -5.64 -8.78
CA ASP A 209 0.25 -4.61 -9.70
C ASP A 209 -0.62 -3.32 -9.71
N LEU A 210 -1.91 -3.39 -9.41
CA LEU A 210 -2.87 -2.27 -9.50
C LEU A 210 -2.75 -1.25 -8.34
N GLY A 211 -1.54 -0.76 -8.02
CA GLY A 211 -1.30 0.17 -6.91
C GLY A 211 -2.25 1.41 -6.85
N SER A 212 -2.35 2.02 -5.66
CA SER A 212 -3.08 3.26 -5.31
C SER A 212 -4.64 3.27 -5.40
N GLU A 213 -5.26 4.39 -5.00
CA GLU A 213 -6.60 4.51 -4.37
C GLU A 213 -7.82 4.32 -5.31
N ASP A 214 -7.67 4.52 -6.63
CA ASP A 214 -8.82 4.50 -7.57
C ASP A 214 -9.21 3.11 -8.11
N ILE A 215 -8.48 2.05 -7.75
CA ILE A 215 -8.68 0.70 -8.33
C ILE A 215 -9.24 -0.32 -7.32
N ALA A 216 -9.66 0.13 -6.13
CA ALA A 216 -10.19 -0.75 -5.09
C ALA A 216 -11.28 -1.74 -5.58
N PRO A 217 -12.26 -1.34 -6.43
CA PRO A 217 -13.28 -2.28 -6.93
C PRO A 217 -12.73 -3.44 -7.75
N LEU A 218 -11.74 -3.20 -8.62
CA LEU A 218 -11.13 -4.24 -9.45
C LEU A 218 -10.19 -5.11 -8.61
N SER A 219 -9.43 -4.52 -7.67
CA SER A 219 -8.58 -5.28 -6.75
C SER A 219 -9.39 -6.21 -5.84
N ILE A 220 -10.55 -5.75 -5.33
CA ILE A 220 -11.49 -6.61 -4.60
C ILE A 220 -11.97 -7.76 -5.49
N LEU A 221 -12.39 -7.48 -6.73
CA LEU A 221 -12.85 -8.51 -7.66
C LEU A 221 -11.77 -9.56 -7.91
N LEU A 222 -10.56 -9.14 -8.26
CA LEU A 222 -9.45 -10.03 -8.59
C LEU A 222 -9.07 -10.90 -7.38
N ALA A 223 -8.94 -10.30 -6.20
CA ALA A 223 -8.61 -11.04 -4.99
C ALA A 223 -9.74 -12.00 -4.56
N ARG A 224 -11.01 -11.61 -4.73
CA ARG A 224 -12.17 -12.49 -4.51
C ARG A 224 -12.20 -13.64 -5.52
N ALA A 225 -11.99 -13.37 -6.79
CA ALA A 225 -11.92 -14.39 -7.84
C ALA A 225 -10.77 -15.37 -7.60
N ALA A 226 -9.61 -14.87 -7.16
CA ALA A 226 -8.50 -15.73 -6.76
C ALA A 226 -8.89 -16.64 -5.59
N LEU A 227 -9.52 -16.12 -4.54
CA LEU A 227 -9.97 -16.92 -3.39
C LEU A 227 -11.12 -17.89 -3.70
N LEU A 228 -11.95 -17.58 -4.71
CA LEU A 228 -12.97 -18.50 -5.20
C LEU A 228 -12.34 -19.72 -5.88
N LEU A 229 -11.26 -19.49 -6.64
CA LEU A 229 -10.56 -20.52 -7.41
C LEU A 229 -9.53 -21.29 -6.58
N ASP A 230 -8.87 -20.62 -5.65
CA ASP A 230 -7.91 -21.18 -4.71
C ASP A 230 -8.12 -20.62 -3.30
N PRO A 231 -8.96 -21.28 -2.48
CA PRO A 231 -9.21 -20.86 -1.11
C PRO A 231 -7.98 -20.90 -0.20
N GLN A 232 -6.88 -21.56 -0.59
CA GLN A 232 -5.65 -21.62 0.19
C GLN A 232 -4.70 -20.44 -0.12
N GLU A 233 -4.99 -19.62 -1.14
CA GLU A 233 -4.15 -18.48 -1.50
C GLU A 233 -4.26 -17.34 -0.47
N GLU A 234 -3.49 -17.44 0.60
CA GLU A 234 -3.47 -16.49 1.72
C GLU A 234 -2.96 -15.10 1.33
N ARG A 235 -2.14 -14.95 0.27
CA ARG A 235 -1.75 -13.61 -0.22
C ARG A 235 -2.92 -12.89 -0.88
N ALA A 236 -3.85 -13.61 -1.49
CA ALA A 236 -5.09 -13.00 -1.98
C ALA A 236 -5.95 -12.46 -0.83
N ARG A 237 -5.89 -13.06 0.38
CA ARG A 237 -6.52 -12.49 1.58
C ARG A 237 -5.85 -11.18 2.00
N LEU A 238 -4.52 -11.10 1.97
CA LEU A 238 -3.78 -9.86 2.28
C LEU A 238 -4.18 -8.74 1.32
N ARG A 239 -4.18 -9.01 0.00
CA ARG A 239 -4.58 -8.02 -1.02
C ARG A 239 -6.04 -7.62 -0.92
N LEU A 240 -6.93 -8.57 -0.67
CA LEU A 240 -8.35 -8.31 -0.46
C LEU A 240 -8.57 -7.41 0.76
N ALA A 241 -7.92 -7.71 1.89
CA ALA A 241 -8.08 -6.93 3.10
C ALA A 241 -7.60 -5.49 2.94
N ASP A 242 -6.47 -5.29 2.26
CA ASP A 242 -5.97 -3.95 1.95
C ASP A 242 -6.94 -3.17 1.05
N ALA A 243 -7.47 -3.80 0.00
CA ALA A 243 -8.47 -3.16 -0.88
C ALA A 243 -9.81 -2.86 -0.17
N LEU A 244 -10.25 -3.74 0.73
CA LEU A 244 -11.42 -3.51 1.59
C LEU A 244 -11.18 -2.38 2.58
N SER A 245 -10.00 -2.32 3.20
CA SER A 245 -9.61 -1.26 4.12
C SER A 245 -9.62 0.11 3.44
N ARG A 246 -9.11 0.20 2.21
CA ARG A 246 -9.13 1.43 1.39
C ARG A 246 -10.51 1.85 0.88
N SER A 247 -11.50 0.96 0.93
CA SER A 247 -12.90 1.25 0.59
C SER A 247 -13.79 1.39 1.83
N ASP A 248 -13.18 1.72 2.97
CA ASP A 248 -13.81 1.91 4.28
C ASP A 248 -14.58 0.69 4.81
N ALA A 249 -14.34 -0.48 4.22
CA ALA A 249 -14.92 -1.76 4.64
C ALA A 249 -14.05 -2.44 5.72
N THR A 250 -13.67 -1.68 6.76
CA THR A 250 -12.69 -2.10 7.78
C THR A 250 -13.04 -3.44 8.42
N ASP A 251 -14.27 -3.67 8.84
CA ASP A 251 -14.63 -4.94 9.50
C ASP A 251 -14.51 -6.15 8.57
N LEU A 252 -14.79 -5.98 7.27
CA LEU A 252 -14.57 -7.03 6.28
C LEU A 252 -13.08 -7.27 6.04
N ALA A 253 -12.26 -6.21 6.05
CA ALA A 253 -10.80 -6.33 5.99
C ALA A 253 -10.26 -7.13 7.19
N LEU A 254 -10.68 -6.77 8.41
CA LEU A 254 -10.26 -7.44 9.64
C LEU A 254 -10.68 -8.92 9.66
N ALA A 255 -11.90 -9.24 9.25
CA ALA A 255 -12.37 -10.62 9.14
C ALA A 255 -11.57 -11.42 8.08
N THR A 256 -11.19 -10.77 6.97
CA THR A 256 -10.39 -11.39 5.92
C THR A 256 -8.98 -11.73 6.40
N LEU A 257 -8.34 -10.84 7.17
CA LEU A 257 -7.02 -11.07 7.75
C LEU A 257 -7.04 -12.14 8.84
N ALA A 258 -8.09 -12.18 9.67
CA ALA A 258 -8.26 -13.18 10.72
C ALA A 258 -8.40 -14.62 10.17
N ALA A 259 -8.71 -14.78 8.88
CA ALA A 259 -8.79 -16.08 8.23
C ALA A 259 -7.41 -16.66 7.82
N ILE A 260 -6.31 -15.90 7.98
CA ILE A 260 -4.95 -16.39 7.76
C ILE A 260 -4.49 -17.11 9.04
N ALA A 261 -4.02 -18.35 8.88
CA ALA A 261 -3.63 -19.18 10.03
C ALA A 261 -2.38 -18.65 10.73
N ALA A 262 -2.31 -18.77 12.06
CA ALA A 262 -1.15 -18.30 12.84
C ALA A 262 0.16 -19.04 12.52
N ASP A 263 0.08 -20.25 11.96
CA ASP A 263 1.22 -21.08 11.54
C ASP A 263 1.63 -20.86 10.06
N SER A 264 1.02 -19.86 9.41
CA SER A 264 1.29 -19.47 8.03
C SER A 264 2.50 -18.56 7.91
N PRO A 265 3.28 -18.65 6.82
CA PRO A 265 4.31 -17.65 6.51
C PRO A 265 3.75 -16.23 6.33
N PHE A 266 2.45 -16.10 6.08
CA PHE A 266 1.77 -14.82 5.87
C PHE A 266 1.16 -14.24 7.16
N ALA A 267 1.28 -14.92 8.31
CA ALA A 267 0.69 -14.48 9.57
C ALA A 267 1.21 -13.11 10.04
N ARG A 268 2.52 -12.86 9.91
CA ARG A 268 3.10 -11.54 10.25
C ARG A 268 2.61 -10.43 9.32
N GLY A 269 2.50 -10.73 8.02
CA GLY A 269 1.90 -9.83 7.05
C GLY A 269 0.43 -9.54 7.34
N ALA A 270 -0.32 -10.54 7.83
CA ALA A 270 -1.71 -10.36 8.25
C ALA A 270 -1.83 -9.44 9.48
N ALA A 271 -0.94 -9.60 10.47
CA ALA A 271 -0.87 -8.73 11.63
C ALA A 271 -0.53 -7.29 11.24
N ALA A 272 0.47 -7.08 10.36
CA ALA A 272 0.81 -5.76 9.83
C ALA A 272 -0.36 -5.13 9.05
N GLY A 273 -1.02 -5.91 8.18
CA GLY A 273 -2.21 -5.47 7.45
C GLY A 273 -3.37 -5.07 8.37
N ARG A 274 -3.52 -5.77 9.50
CA ARG A 274 -4.54 -5.45 10.52
C ARG A 274 -4.25 -4.12 11.18
N ILE A 275 -3.01 -3.89 11.60
CA ILE A 275 -2.56 -2.61 12.17
C ILE A 275 -2.83 -1.47 11.17
N ALA A 276 -2.45 -1.65 9.90
CA ALA A 276 -2.67 -0.66 8.85
C ALA A 276 -4.17 -0.36 8.64
N ALA A 277 -5.03 -1.38 8.64
CA ALA A 277 -6.47 -1.20 8.49
C ALA A 277 -7.12 -0.47 9.67
N LEU A 278 -6.70 -0.78 10.90
CA LEU A 278 -7.17 -0.09 12.11
C LEU A 278 -6.71 1.37 12.13
N ARG A 279 -5.44 1.62 11.78
CA ARG A 279 -4.89 2.98 11.69
C ARG A 279 -5.64 3.84 10.67
N ARG A 280 -5.91 3.31 9.47
CA ARG A 280 -6.69 3.99 8.43
C ARG A 280 -8.12 4.32 8.87
N ALA A 281 -8.75 3.41 9.61
CA ALA A 281 -10.09 3.61 10.14
C ALA A 281 -10.14 4.52 11.39
N GLY A 282 -9.02 5.11 11.81
CA GLY A 282 -8.93 5.94 13.02
C GLY A 282 -9.05 5.16 14.33
N ARG A 283 -9.03 3.81 14.30
CA ARG A 283 -9.09 2.93 15.48
C ARG A 283 -7.72 2.80 16.14
N LEU A 284 -7.10 3.94 16.45
CA LEU A 284 -5.71 4.05 16.93
C LEU A 284 -5.43 3.23 18.21
N PRO A 285 -6.33 3.13 19.22
CA PRO A 285 -6.06 2.31 20.40
C PRO A 285 -5.86 0.82 20.08
N GLU A 286 -6.67 0.27 19.17
CA GLU A 286 -6.55 -1.13 18.74
C GLU A 286 -5.30 -1.35 17.90
N ALA A 287 -5.03 -0.42 16.96
CA ALA A 287 -3.81 -0.47 16.16
C ALA A 287 -2.56 -0.46 17.05
N LEU A 288 -2.55 0.35 18.12
CA LEU A 288 -1.42 0.48 19.03
C LEU A 288 -1.19 -0.79 19.86
N ALA A 289 -2.28 -1.42 20.30
CA ALA A 289 -2.20 -2.70 21.00
C ALA A 289 -1.62 -3.80 20.10
N ASP A 290 -2.07 -3.89 18.85
CA ASP A 290 -1.60 -4.88 17.89
C ASP A 290 -0.14 -4.62 17.48
N ALA A 291 0.25 -3.36 17.23
CA ALA A 291 1.63 -2.97 16.91
C ALA A 291 2.59 -3.29 18.07
N ARG A 292 2.18 -3.03 19.31
CA ARG A 292 2.95 -3.42 20.50
C ARG A 292 3.17 -4.93 20.55
N ALA A 293 2.12 -5.72 20.31
CA ALA A 293 2.20 -7.17 20.33
C ALA A 293 3.13 -7.72 19.23
N LEU A 294 3.11 -7.12 18.03
CA LEU A 294 3.95 -7.52 16.91
C LEU A 294 5.44 -7.16 17.13
N ALA A 295 5.70 -6.03 17.79
CA ALA A 295 7.04 -5.51 18.08
C ALA A 295 7.66 -6.00 19.41
N ALA A 296 6.91 -6.73 20.25
CA ALA A 296 7.39 -7.21 21.54
C ALA A 296 8.37 -8.41 21.49
N PRO A 297 8.19 -9.43 20.61
CA PRO A 297 9.09 -10.58 20.57
C PRO A 297 10.52 -10.19 20.20
N ALA A 298 11.51 -10.91 20.74
CA ALA A 298 12.93 -10.73 20.38
C ALA A 298 13.20 -10.92 18.88
N GLY A 299 12.36 -11.72 18.20
CA GLY A 299 12.41 -11.92 16.76
C GLY A 299 11.77 -10.82 15.91
N ALA A 300 11.17 -9.77 16.49
CA ALA A 300 10.56 -8.67 15.73
C ALA A 300 11.62 -7.93 14.88
N SER A 301 11.27 -7.62 13.64
CA SER A 301 12.13 -6.89 12.70
C SER A 301 12.28 -5.41 13.07
N ALA A 302 13.30 -4.73 12.53
CA ALA A 302 13.46 -3.29 12.73
C ALA A 302 12.24 -2.51 12.22
N GLN A 303 11.65 -2.93 11.09
CA GLN A 303 10.45 -2.31 10.52
C GLN A 303 9.24 -2.42 11.46
N GLU A 304 8.98 -3.58 12.05
CA GLU A 304 7.84 -3.75 12.96
C GLU A 304 7.99 -2.92 14.24
N ILE A 305 9.22 -2.77 14.73
CA ILE A 305 9.52 -1.92 15.88
C ILE A 305 9.36 -0.43 15.50
N ARG A 306 9.80 -0.05 14.31
CA ARG A 306 9.61 1.30 13.75
C ARG A 306 8.11 1.62 13.62
N ASP A 307 7.32 0.74 13.02
CA ASP A 307 5.87 0.95 12.83
C ASP A 307 5.15 1.16 14.18
N TYR A 308 5.57 0.44 15.22
CA TYR A 308 5.10 0.68 16.58
C TYR A 308 5.51 2.06 17.12
N GLY A 309 6.75 2.48 16.89
CA GLY A 309 7.24 3.82 17.25
C GLY A 309 6.50 4.94 16.54
N GLU A 310 6.21 4.79 15.24
CA GLU A 310 5.42 5.76 14.46
C GLU A 310 4.00 5.90 15.01
N LEU A 311 3.38 4.78 15.41
CA LEU A 311 2.04 4.81 15.97
C LEU A 311 2.03 5.44 17.38
N LEU A 312 3.06 5.18 18.20
CA LEU A 312 3.26 5.89 19.46
C LEU A 312 3.42 7.40 19.26
N PHE A 313 4.20 7.80 18.24
CA PHE A 313 4.38 9.19 17.87
C PHE A 313 3.04 9.83 17.45
N GLN A 314 2.24 9.12 16.64
CA GLN A 314 0.92 9.57 16.21
C GLN A 314 -0.07 9.78 17.37
N VAL A 315 0.02 8.98 18.43
CA VAL A 315 -0.79 9.16 19.65
C VAL A 315 -0.08 10.02 20.71
N GLU A 316 0.92 10.81 20.29
CA GLU A 316 1.66 11.79 21.10
C GLU A 316 2.44 11.21 22.29
N ARG A 317 2.71 9.90 22.28
CA ARG A 317 3.56 9.22 23.27
C ARG A 317 5.02 9.30 22.87
N TYR A 318 5.54 10.54 22.78
CA TYR A 318 6.83 10.82 22.17
C TYR A 318 8.02 10.15 22.87
N ALA A 319 8.02 10.07 24.21
CA ALA A 319 9.09 9.39 24.95
C ALA A 319 9.13 7.87 24.64
N ASP A 320 7.97 7.21 24.62
CA ASP A 320 7.88 5.80 24.27
C ASP A 320 8.24 5.55 22.79
N ALA A 321 7.88 6.50 21.90
CA ALA A 321 8.24 6.45 20.50
C ALA A 321 9.77 6.51 20.32
N ALA A 322 10.44 7.40 21.04
CA ALA A 322 11.91 7.49 21.04
C ALA A 322 12.55 6.17 21.46
N ASP A 323 12.07 5.54 22.54
CA ASP A 323 12.56 4.23 22.99
C ASP A 323 12.33 3.13 21.94
N ALA A 324 11.20 3.16 21.24
CA ALA A 324 10.93 2.22 20.13
C ALA A 324 11.89 2.45 18.96
N PHE A 325 12.13 3.70 18.53
CA PHE A 325 13.06 3.99 17.45
C PHE A 325 14.50 3.62 17.80
N ALA A 326 14.95 3.88 19.03
CA ALA A 326 16.25 3.42 19.52
C ALA A 326 16.38 1.88 19.43
N ARG A 327 15.33 1.13 19.81
CA ARG A 327 15.30 -0.33 19.64
C ARG A 327 15.35 -0.75 18.17
N ALA A 328 14.68 -0.03 17.27
CA ALA A 328 14.73 -0.30 15.84
C ALA A 328 16.14 -0.10 15.27
N ILE A 329 16.83 0.99 15.65
CA ILE A 329 18.23 1.27 15.26
C ILE A 329 19.14 0.14 15.76
N ALA A 330 19.02 -0.27 17.03
CA ALA A 330 19.80 -1.38 17.58
C ALA A 330 19.57 -2.69 16.81
N ARG A 331 18.34 -2.94 16.34
CA ARG A 331 17.99 -4.14 15.56
C ARG A 331 18.66 -4.19 14.18
N THR A 332 19.04 -3.04 13.63
CA THR A 332 19.83 -2.93 12.39
C THR A 332 21.35 -3.01 12.63
N GLY A 333 21.80 -3.32 13.85
CA GLY A 333 23.22 -3.30 14.19
C GLY A 333 23.78 -1.90 14.46
N GLY A 334 22.91 -0.91 14.70
CA GLY A 334 23.28 0.46 15.05
C GLY A 334 23.39 1.44 13.87
N ASP A 335 23.22 0.99 12.62
CA ASP A 335 23.29 1.88 11.45
C ASP A 335 21.98 2.67 11.24
N GLY A 336 20.82 2.01 11.38
CA GLY A 336 19.49 2.62 11.37
C GLY A 336 19.02 3.23 10.04
N GLY A 337 19.93 3.66 9.17
CA GLY A 337 19.62 4.58 8.08
C GLY A 337 19.29 5.98 8.61
N TRP A 338 19.34 6.98 7.74
CA TRP A 338 19.09 8.36 8.14
C TRP A 338 17.63 8.57 8.60
N GLU A 339 16.68 7.81 8.04
CA GLU A 339 15.26 7.89 8.36
C GLU A 339 14.97 7.49 9.82
N LEU A 340 15.55 6.40 10.32
CA LEU A 340 15.34 6.00 11.72
C LEU A 340 15.99 6.96 12.70
N HIS A 341 17.19 7.48 12.38
CA HIS A 341 17.85 8.49 13.21
C HIS A 341 17.04 9.79 13.25
N TYR A 342 16.42 10.19 12.14
CA TYR A 342 15.47 11.29 12.15
C TYR A 342 14.26 11.00 13.03
N LEU A 343 13.57 9.89 12.82
CA LEU A 343 12.37 9.55 13.59
C LEU A 343 12.67 9.51 15.09
N HIS A 344 13.83 8.96 15.47
CA HIS A 344 14.32 8.97 16.84
C HIS A 344 14.58 10.40 17.35
N GLY A 345 15.31 11.21 16.59
CA GLY A 345 15.58 12.62 16.90
C GLY A 345 14.30 13.42 17.06
N ALA A 346 13.34 13.31 16.13
CA ALA A 346 12.05 13.98 16.17
C ALA A 346 11.20 13.54 17.38
N ALA A 347 11.21 12.26 17.74
CA ALA A 347 10.52 11.78 18.93
C ALA A 347 11.15 12.32 20.22
N LEU A 348 12.47 12.34 20.33
CA LEU A 348 13.19 12.96 21.45
C LEU A 348 12.89 14.45 21.56
N ASP A 349 12.84 15.11 20.40
CA ASP A 349 12.57 16.53 20.26
C ASP A 349 11.19 16.90 20.82
N ARG A 350 10.15 16.19 20.37
CA ARG A 350 8.78 16.34 20.83
C ARG A 350 8.59 15.91 22.28
N ALA A 351 9.43 15.02 22.79
CA ALA A 351 9.50 14.68 24.20
C ALA A 351 10.24 15.72 25.07
N GLY A 352 10.71 16.83 24.48
CA GLY A 352 11.43 17.89 25.20
C GLY A 352 12.90 17.55 25.52
N ARG A 353 13.45 16.49 24.93
CA ARG A 353 14.81 15.99 25.17
C ARG A 353 15.78 16.45 24.08
N TRP A 354 15.89 17.77 23.91
CA TRP A 354 16.68 18.38 22.83
C TRP A 354 18.15 17.94 22.81
N ASP A 355 18.80 17.88 23.98
CA ASP A 355 20.21 17.49 24.09
C ASP A 355 20.48 16.07 23.54
N ALA A 356 19.47 15.20 23.60
CA ALA A 356 19.53 13.86 23.00
C ALA A 356 19.06 13.86 21.54
N ALA A 357 18.14 14.75 21.15
CA ALA A 357 17.60 14.83 19.79
C ALA A 357 18.63 15.34 18.77
N LEU A 358 19.36 16.40 19.11
CA LEU A 358 20.33 17.04 18.22
C LEU A 358 21.38 16.08 17.65
N PRO A 359 22.08 15.23 18.44
CA PRO A 359 23.06 14.30 17.87
C PRO A 359 22.43 13.26 16.93
N GLU A 360 21.19 12.84 17.16
CA GLU A 360 20.47 11.91 16.28
C GLU A 360 20.11 12.57 14.94
N LEU A 361 19.62 13.81 14.97
CA LEU A 361 19.33 14.58 13.75
C LEU A 361 20.62 14.89 12.97
N GLN A 362 21.72 15.20 13.65
CA GLN A 362 23.04 15.35 13.03
C GLN A 362 23.52 14.03 12.41
N ARG A 363 23.27 12.89 13.08
CA ARG A 363 23.60 11.57 12.54
C ARG A 363 22.82 11.27 11.26
N ALA A 364 21.55 11.63 11.19
CA ALA A 364 20.75 11.50 9.97
C ALA A 364 21.39 12.27 8.80
N VAL A 365 21.78 13.54 9.01
CA VAL A 365 22.48 14.34 7.99
C VAL A 365 23.86 13.77 7.64
N GLN A 366 24.59 13.19 8.60
CA GLN A 366 25.88 12.55 8.31
C GLN A 366 25.74 11.29 7.46
N LEU A 367 24.68 10.51 7.69
CA LEU A 367 24.37 9.30 6.92
C LEU A 367 23.88 9.63 5.51
N ALA A 368 23.17 10.74 5.35
CA ALA A 368 22.62 11.19 4.07
C ALA A 368 22.87 12.69 3.85
N PRO A 369 24.12 13.10 3.56
CA PRO A 369 24.50 14.52 3.50
C PRO A 369 23.86 15.27 2.34
N GLU A 370 23.47 14.58 1.27
CA GLU A 370 22.80 15.16 0.09
C GLU A 370 21.31 14.80 0.02
N GLU A 371 20.74 14.27 1.10
CA GLU A 371 19.30 14.00 1.16
C GLU A 371 18.56 15.27 1.62
N PRO A 372 17.74 15.90 0.76
CA PRO A 372 17.08 17.15 1.09
C PRO A 372 16.17 17.04 2.30
N GLU A 373 15.53 15.89 2.50
CA GLU A 373 14.64 15.64 3.64
C GLU A 373 15.42 15.64 4.96
N ALA A 374 16.56 14.96 5.03
CA ALA A 374 17.44 14.94 6.20
C ALA A 374 17.94 16.34 6.58
N LEU A 375 18.38 17.12 5.57
CA LEU A 375 18.84 18.50 5.75
C LEU A 375 17.72 19.41 6.26
N THR A 376 16.52 19.27 5.68
CA THR A 376 15.34 20.08 6.03
C THR A 376 14.89 19.81 7.45
N TRP A 377 14.90 18.55 7.88
CA TRP A 377 14.50 18.16 9.23
C TRP A 377 15.40 18.73 10.32
N LEU A 378 16.73 18.60 10.20
CA LEU A 378 17.65 19.19 11.16
C LEU A 378 17.55 20.72 11.16
N GLY A 379 17.53 21.34 9.97
CA GLY A 379 17.40 22.79 9.83
C GLY A 379 16.12 23.32 10.50
N ASN A 380 14.97 22.68 10.26
CA ASN A 380 13.70 23.08 10.87
C ASN A 380 13.70 22.93 12.39
N ALA A 381 14.21 21.81 12.92
CA ALA A 381 14.29 21.59 14.37
C ALA A 381 15.15 22.65 15.07
N GLN A 382 16.24 23.09 14.44
CA GLN A 382 17.10 24.17 14.91
C GLN A 382 16.40 25.54 14.84
N VAL A 383 15.73 25.86 13.72
CA VAL A 383 14.97 27.10 13.56
C VAL A 383 13.84 27.22 14.57
N GLU A 384 13.09 26.13 14.81
CA GLU A 384 12.00 26.09 15.82
C GLU A 384 12.49 26.45 17.22
N ARG A 385 13.72 26.10 17.57
CA ARG A 385 14.32 26.37 18.88
C ARG A 385 15.13 27.66 18.93
N GLY A 386 15.35 28.32 17.79
CA GLY A 386 16.21 29.50 17.70
C GLY A 386 17.69 29.18 18.01
N VAL A 387 18.13 27.94 17.78
CA VAL A 387 19.50 27.50 18.07
C VAL A 387 20.29 27.36 16.78
N ASP A 388 21.50 27.92 16.77
CA ASP A 388 22.41 27.87 15.61
C ASP A 388 21.73 28.21 14.27
N LEU A 389 20.97 29.32 14.26
CA LEU A 389 20.25 29.80 13.07
C LEU A 389 21.13 29.88 11.81
N PRO A 390 22.41 30.31 11.86
CA PRO A 390 23.28 30.28 10.69
C PRO A 390 23.53 28.87 10.13
N ALA A 391 23.77 27.88 10.98
CA ALA A 391 23.92 26.49 10.51
C ALA A 391 22.61 25.94 9.94
N ALA A 392 21.48 26.23 10.59
CA ALA A 392 20.17 25.82 10.13
C ALA A 392 19.83 26.41 8.74
N GLN A 393 20.14 27.70 8.52
CA GLN A 393 20.03 28.34 7.21
C GLN A 393 20.90 27.64 6.17
N ALA A 394 22.16 27.34 6.48
CA ALA A 394 23.05 26.66 5.54
C ALA A 394 22.54 25.27 5.12
N LEU A 395 21.95 24.51 6.05
CA LEU A 395 21.30 23.23 5.76
C LEU A 395 20.12 23.40 4.80
N LEU A 396 19.23 24.36 5.08
CA LEU A 396 18.05 24.62 4.28
C LEU A 396 18.36 25.23 2.91
N GLU A 397 19.39 26.06 2.81
CA GLU A 397 19.92 26.55 1.53
C GLU A 397 20.46 25.39 0.68
N ARG A 398 21.12 24.41 1.30
CA ARG A 398 21.59 23.22 0.60
C ARG A 398 20.43 22.33 0.15
N ALA A 399 19.44 22.10 1.01
CA ALA A 399 18.23 21.35 0.67
C ALA A 399 17.51 22.00 -0.52
N SER A 400 17.35 23.33 -0.49
CA SER A 400 16.72 24.11 -1.56
C SER A 400 17.52 24.04 -2.88
N LYS A 401 18.85 23.99 -2.83
CA LYS A 401 19.67 23.78 -4.05
C LYS A 401 19.48 22.39 -4.66
N LEU A 402 19.25 21.37 -3.83
CA LEU A 402 19.07 19.99 -4.27
C LEU A 402 17.65 19.73 -4.81
N LYS A 403 16.63 20.36 -4.22
CA LYS A 403 15.23 20.32 -4.63
C LYS A 403 14.65 21.75 -4.71
N PRO A 404 14.96 22.52 -5.77
CA PRO A 404 14.55 23.93 -5.88
C PRO A 404 13.06 24.14 -6.10
N ASP A 405 12.36 23.13 -6.62
CA ASP A 405 10.93 23.20 -6.93
C ASP A 405 10.05 22.64 -5.79
N ASP A 406 10.65 22.29 -4.65
CA ASP A 406 9.92 21.76 -3.49
C ASP A 406 9.35 22.92 -2.63
N PRO A 407 8.01 23.04 -2.53
CA PRO A 407 7.39 24.12 -1.78
C PRO A 407 7.63 24.03 -0.27
N GLU A 408 7.78 22.83 0.30
CA GLU A 408 8.00 22.64 1.74
C GLU A 408 9.43 23.07 2.13
N ILE A 409 10.41 22.74 1.30
CA ILE A 409 11.81 23.17 1.49
C ILE A 409 11.91 24.69 1.33
N THR A 410 11.20 25.25 0.34
CA THR A 410 11.16 26.70 0.10
C THR A 410 10.52 27.45 1.27
N ASP A 411 9.42 26.94 1.83
CA ASP A 411 8.79 27.48 3.05
C ASP A 411 9.76 27.43 4.23
N SER A 412 10.41 26.27 4.43
CA SER A 412 11.37 26.04 5.52
C SER A 412 12.54 27.03 5.47
N LEU A 413 13.12 27.27 4.29
CA LEU A 413 14.17 28.27 4.10
C LEU A 413 13.66 29.71 4.34
N GLY A 414 12.46 30.02 3.83
CA GLY A 414 11.80 31.31 4.09
C GLY A 414 11.61 31.57 5.59
N ARG A 415 11.16 30.54 6.32
CA ARG A 415 11.00 30.57 7.77
C ARG A 415 12.32 30.74 8.52
N ALA A 416 13.40 30.12 8.06
CA ALA A 416 14.73 30.28 8.64
C ALA A 416 15.24 31.73 8.51
N TYR A 417 15.05 32.36 7.35
CA TYR A 417 15.37 33.79 7.19
C TYR A 417 14.45 34.69 8.02
N TYR A 418 13.16 34.34 8.16
CA TYR A 418 12.24 35.07 9.03
C TYR A 418 12.68 35.02 10.50
N ALA A 419 13.05 33.84 11.00
CA ALA A 419 13.50 33.64 12.37
C ALA A 419 14.76 34.45 12.70
N ASP A 420 15.63 34.63 11.71
CA ASP A 420 16.86 35.45 11.80
C ASP A 420 16.62 36.94 11.46
N GLY A 421 15.36 37.36 11.26
CA GLY A 421 14.99 38.75 11.00
C GLY A 421 15.28 39.25 9.58
N GLN A 422 15.78 38.40 8.67
CA GLN A 422 16.06 38.71 7.27
C GLN A 422 14.78 38.73 6.42
N LEU A 423 13.82 39.59 6.77
CA LEU A 423 12.49 39.64 6.15
C LEU A 423 12.52 39.87 4.63
N ALA A 424 13.53 40.60 4.14
CA ALA A 424 13.72 40.86 2.71
C ALA A 424 14.02 39.59 1.89
N LYS A 425 14.63 38.57 2.51
CA LYS A 425 14.84 37.25 1.90
C LYS A 425 13.68 36.29 2.19
N ALA A 426 13.11 36.38 3.38
CA ALA A 426 12.03 35.48 3.82
C ALA A 426 10.77 35.61 2.96
N VAL A 427 10.29 36.84 2.76
CA VAL A 427 8.97 37.06 2.11
C VAL A 427 8.91 36.52 0.68
N PRO A 428 9.87 36.79 -0.22
CA PRO A 428 9.82 36.25 -1.59
C PRO A 428 9.76 34.71 -1.63
N LEU A 429 10.44 34.03 -0.70
CA LEU A 429 10.43 32.57 -0.59
C LEU A 429 9.09 32.06 -0.07
N LEU A 430 8.57 32.65 1.01
CA LEU A 430 7.26 32.28 1.56
C LEU A 430 6.12 32.54 0.55
N GLU A 431 6.19 33.63 -0.21
CA GLU A 431 5.26 33.89 -1.32
C GLU A 431 5.40 32.84 -2.44
N ALA A 432 6.61 32.37 -2.73
CA ALA A 432 6.83 31.32 -3.72
C ALA A 432 6.26 29.96 -3.26
N ALA A 433 6.49 29.61 -1.99
CA ALA A 433 5.94 28.40 -1.40
C ALA A 433 4.40 28.39 -1.43
N VAL A 434 3.76 29.50 -1.01
CA VAL A 434 2.29 29.64 -1.08
C VAL A 434 1.76 29.66 -2.51
N ARG A 435 2.51 30.19 -3.49
CA ARG A 435 2.10 30.10 -4.91
C ARG A 435 2.14 28.66 -5.44
N ALA A 436 3.12 27.88 -5.01
CA ALA A 436 3.28 26.49 -5.43
C ALA A 436 2.28 25.55 -4.73
N ASP A 437 1.98 25.79 -3.46
CA ASP A 437 0.90 25.13 -2.72
C ASP A 437 -0.02 26.16 -2.02
N PRO A 438 -1.06 26.65 -2.72
CA PRO A 438 -2.00 27.62 -2.14
C PRO A 438 -2.81 27.07 -0.96
N GLY A 439 -2.94 25.74 -0.86
CA GLY A 439 -3.70 25.07 0.19
C GLY A 439 -2.91 24.81 1.47
N GLY A 440 -1.58 24.99 1.44
CA GLY A 440 -0.70 24.70 2.58
C GLY A 440 -0.93 25.65 3.76
N ALA A 441 -1.52 25.14 4.85
CA ALA A 441 -1.85 25.94 6.03
C ALA A 441 -0.60 26.57 6.68
N ARG A 442 0.46 25.77 6.85
CA ARG A 442 1.72 26.21 7.48
C ARG A 442 2.43 27.32 6.69
N ALA A 443 2.56 27.16 5.37
CA ALA A 443 3.20 28.17 4.51
C ALA A 443 2.42 29.49 4.51
N ASN A 444 1.10 29.42 4.46
CA ASN A 444 0.24 30.60 4.61
C ASN A 444 0.37 31.25 6.00
N GLU A 445 0.52 30.46 7.06
CA GLU A 445 0.76 30.97 8.41
C GLU A 445 2.11 31.72 8.50
N HIS A 446 3.19 31.11 8.02
CA HIS A 446 4.53 31.72 8.00
C HIS A 446 4.56 33.00 7.15
N LEU A 447 3.90 33.00 5.99
CA LEU A 447 3.78 34.19 5.15
C LEU A 447 3.03 35.31 5.89
N GLY A 448 1.94 34.97 6.58
CA GLY A 448 1.19 35.93 7.40
C GLY A 448 2.04 36.54 8.51
N ASP A 449 2.85 35.71 9.17
CA ASP A 449 3.78 36.16 10.22
C ASP A 449 4.85 37.12 9.67
N ALA A 450 5.42 36.80 8.52
CA ALA A 450 6.40 37.65 7.84
C ALA A 450 5.81 38.99 7.38
N TYR A 451 4.62 38.98 6.77
CA TYR A 451 3.89 40.20 6.42
C TYR A 451 3.56 41.05 7.65
N TRP A 452 3.18 40.40 8.75
CA TRP A 452 2.94 41.12 10.00
C TRP A 452 4.21 41.80 10.49
N LYS A 453 5.36 41.12 10.54
CA LYS A 453 6.62 41.78 10.97
C LYS A 453 7.02 42.94 10.06
N LEU A 454 6.69 42.90 8.76
CA LEU A 454 6.88 44.02 7.82
C LEU A 454 5.85 45.16 7.93
N GLY A 455 4.81 45.02 8.76
CA GLY A 455 3.73 46.00 8.87
C GLY A 455 2.65 45.90 7.79
N ARG A 456 2.71 44.90 6.92
CA ARG A 456 1.71 44.59 5.86
C ARG A 456 0.50 43.88 6.46
N ARG A 457 -0.28 44.61 7.28
CA ARG A 457 -1.35 44.06 8.15
C ARG A 457 -2.49 43.40 7.38
N VAL A 458 -2.84 43.94 6.21
CA VAL A 458 -3.94 43.43 5.40
C VAL A 458 -3.56 42.08 4.79
N GLU A 459 -2.39 42.01 4.17
CA GLU A 459 -1.86 40.79 3.57
C GLU A 459 -1.58 39.71 4.62
N ALA A 460 -1.08 40.10 5.80
CA ALA A 460 -0.91 39.18 6.92
C ALA A 460 -2.22 38.48 7.32
N ARG A 461 -3.30 39.26 7.51
CA ARG A 461 -4.63 38.74 7.85
C ARG A 461 -5.24 37.91 6.72
N TYR A 462 -4.94 38.24 5.46
CA TYR A 462 -5.35 37.42 4.32
C TYR A 462 -4.69 36.05 4.35
N ALA A 463 -3.36 36.01 4.52
CA ALA A 463 -2.60 34.76 4.59
C ALA A 463 -3.02 33.89 5.78
N TRP A 464 -3.20 34.46 6.97
CA TRP A 464 -3.72 33.70 8.13
C TRP A 464 -5.14 33.17 7.93
N ARG A 465 -6.01 33.88 7.20
CA ARG A 465 -7.34 33.36 6.84
C ARG A 465 -7.22 32.18 5.88
N ALA A 466 -6.36 32.28 4.87
CA ALA A 466 -6.09 31.16 3.96
C ALA A 466 -5.57 29.94 4.75
N ALA A 467 -4.63 30.14 5.67
CA ALA A 467 -4.12 29.10 6.55
C ALA A 467 -5.23 28.42 7.37
N GLN A 468 -6.16 29.22 7.93
CA GLN A 468 -7.25 28.71 8.77
C GLN A 468 -8.23 27.80 8.01
N VAL A 469 -8.39 27.96 6.70
CA VAL A 469 -9.33 27.14 5.91
C VAL A 469 -8.91 25.67 5.87
N THR A 470 -7.59 25.41 5.89
CA THR A 470 -7.01 24.06 5.74
C THR A 470 -6.23 23.60 6.97
N ALA A 471 -6.25 24.36 8.06
CA ALA A 471 -5.56 24.01 9.30
C ALA A 471 -6.25 22.87 10.05
N ASP A 472 -5.44 22.03 10.70
CA ASP A 472 -5.91 21.01 11.63
C ASP A 472 -6.57 21.65 12.86
N GLU A 473 -7.49 20.92 13.51
CA GLU A 473 -8.28 21.44 14.65
C GLU A 473 -7.42 22.06 15.77
N GLY A 474 -6.22 21.50 16.01
CA GLY A 474 -5.27 21.98 17.02
C GLY A 474 -4.67 23.37 16.70
N ASP A 475 -4.56 23.73 15.42
CA ASP A 475 -3.93 24.98 14.97
C ASP A 475 -4.94 26.12 14.76
N VAL A 476 -6.22 25.79 14.58
CA VAL A 476 -7.30 26.77 14.35
C VAL A 476 -7.37 27.80 15.47
N ALA A 477 -7.19 27.40 16.73
CA ALA A 477 -7.22 28.31 17.88
C ALA A 477 -6.09 29.36 17.82
N ARG A 478 -4.87 28.93 17.49
CA ARG A 478 -3.70 29.82 17.32
C ARG A 478 -3.93 30.82 16.18
N LEU A 479 -4.42 30.35 15.04
CA LEU A 479 -4.73 31.20 13.88
C LEU A 479 -5.85 32.20 14.18
N LYS A 480 -6.89 31.81 14.95
CA LYS A 480 -7.93 32.75 15.42
C LYS A 480 -7.35 33.87 16.27
N ALA A 481 -6.44 33.55 17.19
CA ALA A 481 -5.77 34.56 18.01
C ALA A 481 -4.94 35.53 17.15
N LYS A 482 -4.13 35.03 16.21
CA LYS A 482 -3.39 35.86 15.25
C LYS A 482 -4.32 36.78 14.44
N LEU A 483 -5.48 36.25 14.02
CA LEU A 483 -6.49 37.02 13.29
C LEU A 483 -7.22 38.06 14.14
N ALA A 484 -7.34 37.89 15.45
CA ALA A 484 -7.91 38.92 16.31
C ALA A 484 -6.85 39.98 16.61
N ASP A 485 -5.74 39.54 17.18
CA ASP A 485 -4.82 40.38 17.95
C ASP A 485 -3.50 40.66 17.23
N GLY A 486 -3.19 39.90 16.17
CA GLY A 486 -1.89 39.93 15.50
C GLY A 486 -0.84 39.04 16.17
N LEU A 487 0.44 39.25 15.85
CA LEU A 487 1.54 38.61 16.59
C LEU A 487 1.71 39.34 17.92
N THR A 488 1.34 38.68 19.02
CA THR A 488 1.76 39.06 20.38
C THR A 488 3.28 38.86 20.50
N GLN A 489 3.96 39.84 21.12
CA GLN A 489 5.42 39.85 21.26
C GLN A 489 5.95 38.72 22.12
#